data_AF-A0A6I1GC50-F1
#
_entry.id   AF-A0A6I1GC50-F1
#
_cell.length_a   1.000
_cell.length_b   1.000
_cell.length_c   1.000
_cell.angle_alpha   90.00
_cell.angle_beta   90.00
_cell.angle_gamma   90.00
#
_symmetry.space_group_name_H-M   'P 1'
#
loop_
_entity.id
_entity.type
_entity.pdbx_description
1 polymer ?
#
loop_
_entity_poly.entity_id
_entity_poly.type
_entity_poly.pdbx_seq_one_letter_code
_entity_poly.pdbx_strand_id
1 'polypeptide(L)'
;MTMTSVAIGDADLPAMLSSRDVADIFKRCNLAVYAEARREFFRKVNLNPFKPHSQYVLQLLDWSFQDWFSFDCLVSASGITGDESEDLRVELEYDASRGISPFLAIGEYLHGGQEGDGADERAARDLREVNDTNFASIFWIRDAHTASGRLMVEDLLHGEFYSVFDPRAAARYDGARGGMIVNRIAHSRGMWRSCAIPLYEARRPDSQTAGAEAAKLFRGLGYTPDFVGLVRFFYGRAKDTGLGWEDAVSRRNTSMLDRFLNRVCE
;
A
#
# COMPACT_ATOMS: atom_id res chain seq x y z
N MET A 1 -4.68 -15.53 24.58
CA MET A 1 -3.75 -14.55 24.02
C MET A 1 -2.52 -15.28 23.54
N THR A 2 -2.38 -15.48 22.25
CA THR A 2 -1.05 -15.57 21.65
C THR A 2 -0.90 -14.22 20.99
N MET A 3 -0.44 -13.22 21.75
CA MET A 3 0.27 -12.13 21.10
C MET A 3 1.33 -12.84 20.26
N THR A 4 1.31 -12.63 18.95
CA THR A 4 2.56 -12.78 18.22
C THR A 4 3.44 -11.77 18.93
N SER A 5 4.28 -12.24 19.85
CA SER A 5 5.37 -11.46 20.37
C SER A 5 5.98 -10.87 19.12
N VAL A 6 5.95 -9.55 18.99
CA VAL A 6 6.97 -8.86 18.20
C VAL A 6 8.23 -9.59 18.63
N ALA A 7 8.86 -10.31 17.70
CA ALA A 7 10.15 -10.89 17.99
C ALA A 7 10.91 -9.72 18.61
N ILE A 8 11.30 -9.83 19.87
CA ILE A 8 12.35 -8.98 20.43
C ILE A 8 13.54 -9.33 19.53
N GLY A 9 13.65 -8.59 18.44
CA GLY A 9 14.27 -8.99 17.20
C GLY A 9 14.82 -7.70 16.62
N ASP A 10 16.02 -7.40 17.10
CA ASP A 10 16.79 -6.18 16.89
C ASP A 10 16.11 -4.88 17.33
N ALA A 11 16.67 -4.26 18.38
CA ALA A 11 16.43 -2.87 18.73
C ALA A 11 16.66 -1.87 17.56
N ASP A 12 17.28 -2.34 16.46
CA ASP A 12 17.59 -1.59 15.26
C ASP A 12 16.46 -1.54 14.22
N LEU A 13 15.44 -2.42 14.28
CA LEU A 13 14.30 -2.35 13.36
C LEU A 13 13.27 -1.29 13.83
N PRO A 14 12.71 -0.49 12.90
CA PRO A 14 11.68 0.48 13.26
C PRO A 14 10.40 -0.21 13.71
N ALA A 15 9.71 0.40 14.67
CA ALA A 15 8.37 -0.05 15.04
C ALA A 15 7.42 0.10 13.85
N MET A 16 6.63 -0.94 13.58
CA MET A 16 5.69 -0.98 12.46
C MET A 16 4.46 -1.76 12.84
N LEU A 17 3.28 -1.17 12.62
CA LEU A 17 2.01 -1.88 12.74
C LEU A 17 1.65 -2.51 11.40
N SER A 18 1.12 -3.73 11.42
CA SER A 18 0.55 -4.33 10.23
C SER A 18 -0.79 -3.66 9.91
N SER A 19 -1.05 -3.37 8.63
CA SER A 19 -2.36 -2.85 8.19
C SER A 19 -3.52 -3.80 8.54
N ARG A 20 -3.24 -5.11 8.57
CA ARG A 20 -4.17 -6.12 9.06
C ARG A 20 -4.49 -5.92 10.53
N ASP A 21 -3.50 -5.69 11.39
CA ASP A 21 -3.71 -5.58 12.83
C ASP A 21 -4.51 -4.31 13.17
N VAL A 22 -4.21 -3.20 12.48
CA VAL A 22 -5.00 -1.96 12.54
C VAL A 22 -6.47 -2.24 12.19
N ALA A 23 -6.69 -2.89 11.05
CA ALA A 23 -8.03 -3.24 10.58
C ALA A 23 -8.77 -4.21 11.55
N ASP A 24 -8.07 -5.20 12.11
CA ASP A 24 -8.61 -6.18 13.06
C ASP A 24 -8.93 -5.55 14.43
N ILE A 25 -8.20 -4.52 14.86
CA ILE A 25 -8.55 -3.73 16.06
C ILE A 25 -9.83 -2.94 15.80
N PHE A 26 -9.92 -2.19 14.72
CA PHE A 26 -11.13 -1.43 14.39
C PHE A 26 -12.35 -2.33 14.19
N LYS A 27 -12.19 -3.50 13.56
CA LYS A 27 -13.28 -4.47 13.41
C LYS A 27 -13.84 -4.95 14.75
N ARG A 28 -13.01 -5.00 15.81
CA ARG A 28 -13.42 -5.41 17.16
C ARG A 28 -13.98 -4.25 17.98
N CYS A 29 -13.31 -3.10 17.97
CA CYS A 29 -13.59 -1.97 18.86
C CYS A 29 -14.50 -0.89 18.23
N ASN A 30 -14.69 -0.89 16.91
CA ASN A 30 -15.63 0.00 16.23
C ASN A 30 -16.06 -0.59 14.87
N LEU A 31 -16.93 -1.61 14.94
CA LEU A 31 -17.42 -2.32 13.75
C LEU A 31 -18.17 -1.41 12.78
N ALA A 32 -18.81 -0.35 13.26
CA ALA A 32 -19.57 0.58 12.42
C ALA A 32 -18.65 1.34 11.45
N VAL A 33 -17.59 1.96 11.97
CA VAL A 33 -16.57 2.66 11.16
C VAL A 33 -15.90 1.69 10.19
N TYR A 34 -15.48 0.52 10.66
CA TYR A 34 -14.87 -0.51 9.81
C TYR A 34 -15.80 -0.92 8.66
N ALA A 35 -17.08 -1.20 8.95
CA ALA A 35 -18.05 -1.65 7.96
C ALA A 35 -18.42 -0.54 6.95
N GLU A 36 -18.48 0.72 7.39
CA GLU A 36 -18.71 1.85 6.50
C GLU A 36 -17.52 2.10 5.57
N ALA A 37 -16.30 2.16 6.11
CA ALA A 37 -15.08 2.30 5.33
C ALA A 37 -14.94 1.18 4.30
N ARG A 38 -15.25 -0.07 4.69
CA ARG A 38 -15.25 -1.21 3.76
C ARG A 38 -16.26 -1.02 2.63
N ARG A 39 -17.49 -0.60 2.93
CA ARG A 39 -18.51 -0.33 1.89
C ARG A 39 -18.04 0.76 0.93
N GLU A 40 -17.40 1.80 1.43
CA GLU A 40 -16.85 2.88 0.61
C GLU A 40 -15.73 2.40 -0.31
N PHE A 41 -14.74 1.68 0.24
CA PHE A 41 -13.62 1.15 -0.53
C PHE A 41 -14.10 0.30 -1.71
N PHE A 42 -14.94 -0.71 -1.47
CA PHE A 42 -15.42 -1.60 -2.53
C PHE A 42 -16.27 -0.86 -3.57
N ARG A 43 -17.01 0.19 -3.17
CA ARG A 43 -17.73 1.07 -4.10
C ARG A 43 -16.77 1.86 -4.98
N LYS A 44 -15.67 2.38 -4.42
CA LYS A 44 -14.64 3.14 -5.14
C LYS A 44 -13.82 2.25 -6.09
N VAL A 45 -13.47 1.03 -5.68
CA VAL A 45 -12.80 0.03 -6.53
C VAL A 45 -13.69 -0.38 -7.70
N ASN A 46 -15.01 -0.49 -7.48
CA ASN A 46 -15.99 -0.75 -8.54
C ASN A 46 -15.69 -2.02 -9.35
N LEU A 47 -15.51 -3.14 -8.65
CA LEU A 47 -15.35 -4.46 -9.28
C LEU A 47 -16.54 -4.77 -10.18
N ASN A 48 -16.28 -5.49 -11.27
CA ASN A 48 -17.35 -5.94 -12.15
C ASN A 48 -18.19 -7.04 -11.46
N PRO A 49 -19.48 -6.81 -11.16
CA PRO A 49 -20.31 -7.81 -10.49
C PRO A 49 -20.71 -8.98 -11.39
N PHE A 50 -20.52 -8.85 -12.71
CA PHE A 50 -20.90 -9.87 -13.70
C PHE A 50 -19.73 -10.76 -14.13
N LYS A 51 -18.53 -10.57 -13.56
CA LYS A 51 -17.35 -11.38 -13.85
C LYS A 51 -17.02 -12.25 -12.63
N PRO A 52 -16.78 -13.56 -12.81
CA PRO A 52 -16.27 -14.38 -11.71
C PRO A 52 -14.86 -13.92 -11.36
N HIS A 53 -14.63 -13.65 -10.06
CA HIS A 53 -13.33 -13.28 -9.52
C HIS A 53 -12.69 -14.49 -8.85
N SER A 54 -11.39 -14.69 -9.06
CA SER A 54 -10.66 -15.75 -8.39
C SER A 54 -10.58 -15.48 -6.87
N GLN A 55 -10.45 -16.54 -6.06
CA GLN A 55 -10.25 -16.38 -4.62
C GLN A 55 -9.02 -15.52 -4.31
N TYR A 56 -7.96 -15.63 -5.13
CA TYR A 56 -6.77 -14.81 -5.00
C TYR A 56 -7.07 -13.31 -5.18
N VAL A 57 -7.82 -12.93 -6.22
CA VAL A 57 -8.20 -11.52 -6.45
C VAL A 57 -9.06 -10.99 -5.29
N LEU A 58 -10.03 -11.78 -4.81
CA LEU A 58 -10.86 -11.39 -3.67
C LEU A 58 -10.02 -11.19 -2.39
N GLN A 59 -9.06 -12.07 -2.14
CA GLN A 59 -8.14 -11.96 -1.01
C GLN A 59 -7.23 -10.74 -1.13
N LEU A 60 -6.69 -10.47 -2.32
CA LEU A 60 -5.88 -9.30 -2.60
C LEU A 60 -6.66 -8.00 -2.38
N LEU A 61 -7.95 -7.98 -2.71
CA LEU A 61 -8.82 -6.83 -2.48
C LEU A 61 -9.12 -6.62 -0.99
N ASP A 62 -9.24 -7.68 -0.21
CA ASP A 62 -9.34 -7.57 1.25
C ASP A 62 -8.03 -7.05 1.87
N TRP A 63 -6.85 -7.49 1.38
CA TRP A 63 -5.55 -6.91 1.78
C TRP A 63 -5.42 -5.44 1.37
N SER A 64 -5.83 -5.11 0.15
CA SER A 64 -5.83 -3.73 -0.34
C SER A 64 -6.77 -2.85 0.48
N PHE A 65 -7.93 -3.39 0.90
CA PHE A 65 -8.82 -2.67 1.82
C PHE A 65 -8.12 -2.38 3.15
N GLN A 66 -7.38 -3.35 3.72
CA GLN A 66 -6.65 -3.15 4.98
C GLN A 66 -5.59 -2.06 4.84
N ASP A 67 -4.83 -2.05 3.73
CA ASP A 67 -3.82 -1.02 3.46
C ASP A 67 -4.46 0.36 3.28
N TRP A 68 -5.52 0.45 2.46
CA TRP A 68 -6.26 1.70 2.27
C TRP A 68 -6.85 2.21 3.58
N PHE A 69 -7.49 1.32 4.34
CA PHE A 69 -8.10 1.66 5.62
C PHE A 69 -7.04 2.16 6.61
N SER A 70 -5.87 1.55 6.63
CA SER A 70 -4.83 1.93 7.58
C SER A 70 -4.20 3.28 7.26
N PHE A 71 -3.91 3.56 5.99
CA PHE A 71 -3.07 4.70 5.60
C PHE A 71 -3.81 5.85 4.93
N ASP A 72 -4.90 5.60 4.19
CA ASP A 72 -5.58 6.62 3.38
C ASP A 72 -6.98 6.97 3.90
N CYS A 73 -7.61 6.09 4.68
CA CYS A 73 -8.85 6.41 5.38
C CYS A 73 -8.54 7.38 6.53
N LEU A 74 -9.52 8.21 6.89
CA LEU A 74 -9.37 9.17 7.96
C LEU A 74 -10.46 8.96 9.00
N VAL A 75 -10.05 9.03 10.25
CA VAL A 75 -10.93 8.97 11.42
C VAL A 75 -10.73 10.21 12.28
N SER A 76 -11.73 10.55 13.08
CA SER A 76 -11.65 11.65 14.03
C SER A 76 -10.48 11.45 15.01
N ALA A 77 -9.66 12.48 15.23
CA ALA A 77 -8.59 12.44 16.23
C ALA A 77 -9.12 12.38 17.68
N SER A 78 -10.33 12.87 17.91
CA SER A 78 -11.03 12.74 19.19
C SER A 78 -11.60 11.32 19.36
N GLY A 79 -11.52 10.77 20.57
CA GLY A 79 -12.12 9.46 20.90
C GLY A 79 -11.13 8.28 20.92
N ILE A 80 -9.83 8.55 20.72
CA ILE A 80 -8.72 7.59 20.90
C ILE A 80 -8.32 7.57 22.38
N THR A 81 -9.31 7.33 23.24
CA THR A 81 -9.13 7.27 24.69
C THR A 81 -10.04 6.16 25.21
N GLY A 82 -9.60 4.92 25.01
CA GLY A 82 -10.26 3.73 25.54
C GLY A 82 -9.22 2.87 26.26
N ASP A 83 -9.66 2.08 27.23
CA ASP A 83 -8.96 0.83 27.58
C ASP A 83 -9.31 -0.22 26.50
N GLU A 84 -8.55 -1.32 26.35
CA GLU A 84 -8.85 -2.39 25.39
C GLU A 84 -10.24 -3.02 25.61
N SER A 85 -10.87 -2.72 26.74
CA SER A 85 -12.22 -3.10 27.14
C SER A 85 -13.34 -2.16 26.68
N GLU A 86 -13.01 -0.97 26.15
CA GLU A 86 -13.99 0.02 25.64
C GLU A 86 -13.93 0.18 24.11
N ASP A 87 -15.10 0.40 23.49
CA ASP A 87 -15.20 0.68 22.06
C ASP A 87 -14.54 2.03 21.71
N LEU A 88 -13.77 2.06 20.63
CA LEU A 88 -13.17 3.30 20.10
C LEU A 88 -14.28 4.24 19.63
N ARG A 89 -14.43 5.41 20.25
CA ARG A 89 -15.50 6.38 19.93
C ARG A 89 -15.13 7.33 18.80
N VAL A 90 -14.45 6.80 17.79
CA VAL A 90 -14.04 7.55 16.60
C VAL A 90 -15.09 7.45 15.50
N GLU A 91 -15.13 8.45 14.63
CA GLU A 91 -16.00 8.49 13.44
C GLU A 91 -15.15 8.60 12.18
N LEU A 92 -15.72 8.27 11.01
CA LEU A 92 -15.08 8.55 9.73
C LEU A 92 -15.03 10.06 9.49
N GLU A 93 -13.86 10.55 9.08
CA GLU A 93 -13.64 11.95 8.73
C GLU A 93 -13.34 12.04 7.23
N TYR A 94 -13.92 13.03 6.56
CA TYR A 94 -13.74 13.24 5.12
C TYR A 94 -12.95 14.52 4.83
N ASP A 95 -12.78 15.37 5.83
CA ASP A 95 -11.90 16.52 5.78
C ASP A 95 -10.46 16.13 6.19
N ALA A 96 -9.55 16.16 5.21
CA ALA A 96 -8.13 15.86 5.41
C ALA A 96 -7.44 16.77 6.44
N SER A 97 -8.00 17.94 6.74
CA SER A 97 -7.46 18.84 7.76
C SER A 97 -7.89 18.49 9.20
N ARG A 98 -8.83 17.56 9.37
CA ARG A 98 -9.45 17.23 10.67
C ARG A 98 -9.26 15.78 11.09
N GLY A 99 -8.99 14.90 10.14
CA GLY A 99 -8.84 13.48 10.38
C GLY A 99 -7.39 13.04 10.51
N ILE A 100 -7.18 11.87 11.11
CA ILE A 100 -5.91 11.15 11.12
C ILE A 100 -6.10 9.73 10.59
N SER A 101 -5.02 9.11 10.15
CA SER A 101 -5.09 7.72 9.66
C SER A 101 -5.40 6.76 10.81
N PRO A 102 -6.15 5.67 10.58
CA PRO A 102 -6.30 4.57 11.54
C PRO A 102 -4.95 4.00 12.00
N PHE A 103 -3.94 3.97 11.13
CA PHE A 103 -2.58 3.56 11.49
C PHE A 103 -2.00 4.44 12.59
N LEU A 104 -2.05 5.77 12.44
CA LEU A 104 -1.58 6.70 13.45
C LEU A 104 -2.43 6.63 14.72
N ALA A 105 -3.76 6.55 14.57
CA ALA A 105 -4.67 6.46 15.70
C ALA A 105 -4.37 5.25 16.61
N ILE A 106 -4.12 4.07 16.02
CA ILE A 106 -3.72 2.89 16.79
C ILE A 106 -2.29 3.04 17.33
N GLY A 107 -1.37 3.63 16.56
CA GLY A 107 -0.01 3.89 17.03
C GLY A 107 0.02 4.75 18.30
N GLU A 108 -0.78 5.81 18.33
CA GLU A 108 -0.91 6.68 19.51
C GLU A 108 -1.70 6.02 20.65
N TYR A 109 -2.70 5.21 20.34
CA TYR A 109 -3.41 4.40 21.32
C TYR A 109 -2.46 3.43 22.06
N LEU A 110 -1.57 2.76 21.32
CA LEU A 110 -0.66 1.75 21.89
C LEU A 110 0.58 2.37 22.57
N HIS A 111 1.11 3.48 22.06
CA HIS A 111 2.40 4.04 22.47
C HIS A 111 2.36 5.51 22.93
N GLY A 112 1.19 6.14 22.98
CA GLY A 112 1.02 7.56 23.31
C GLY A 112 0.81 7.88 24.80
N GLY A 113 0.88 6.88 25.69
CA GLY A 113 0.69 7.08 27.13
C GLY A 113 1.76 7.99 27.78
N GLN A 114 1.36 8.77 28.79
CA GLN A 114 2.24 9.73 29.47
C GLN A 114 3.37 9.10 30.33
N GLU A 115 3.37 7.78 30.52
CA GLU A 115 4.36 7.03 31.29
C GLU A 115 5.16 6.04 30.42
N GLY A 116 5.28 6.30 29.12
CA GLY A 116 6.10 5.47 28.23
C GLY A 116 7.58 5.57 28.59
N ASP A 117 8.29 4.44 28.57
CA ASP A 117 9.75 4.47 28.65
C ASP A 117 10.34 5.01 27.31
N GLY A 118 11.66 5.19 27.25
CA GLY A 118 12.32 5.70 26.03
C GLY A 118 12.16 4.82 24.78
N ALA A 119 11.67 3.57 24.90
CA ALA A 119 11.34 2.70 23.79
C ALA A 119 9.95 2.99 23.21
N ASP A 120 8.95 3.30 24.05
CA ASP A 120 7.61 3.70 23.60
C ASP A 120 7.64 5.03 22.82
N GLU A 121 8.43 6.01 23.30
CA GLU A 121 8.62 7.26 22.56
C GLU A 121 9.27 7.05 21.20
N ARG A 122 10.21 6.11 21.11
CA ARG A 122 10.90 5.78 19.85
C ARG A 122 9.94 5.07 18.89
N ALA A 123 9.15 4.12 19.39
CA ALA A 123 8.13 3.44 18.60
C ALA A 123 7.08 4.42 18.06
N ALA A 124 6.57 5.32 18.90
CA ALA A 124 5.63 6.35 18.49
C ALA A 124 6.23 7.28 17.40
N ARG A 125 7.53 7.60 17.48
CA ARG A 125 8.22 8.38 16.45
C ARG A 125 8.34 7.62 15.13
N ASP A 126 8.73 6.33 15.17
CA ASP A 126 8.83 5.50 13.96
C ASP A 126 7.46 5.41 13.26
N LEU A 127 6.38 5.21 14.01
CA LEU A 127 5.02 5.13 13.47
C LEU A 127 4.56 6.46 12.86
N ARG A 128 4.87 7.60 13.48
CA ARG A 128 4.59 8.91 12.88
C ARG A 128 5.38 9.12 11.59
N GLU A 129 6.67 8.78 11.58
CA GLU A 129 7.49 8.89 10.37
C GLU A 129 6.93 8.04 9.23
N VAL A 130 6.52 6.81 9.52
CA VAL A 130 5.83 5.94 8.55
C VAL A 130 4.53 6.59 8.07
N ASN A 131 3.68 7.06 8.98
CA ASN A 131 2.42 7.72 8.63
C ASN A 131 2.62 8.91 7.69
N ASP A 132 3.65 9.72 7.93
CA ASP A 132 3.85 10.98 7.21
C ASP A 132 4.52 10.78 5.85
N THR A 133 5.26 9.69 5.69
CA THR A 133 6.11 9.45 4.50
C THR A 133 5.60 8.34 3.60
N ASN A 134 4.63 7.54 4.03
CA ASN A 134 4.15 6.42 3.25
C ASN A 134 3.37 6.88 2.01
N PHE A 135 3.63 6.25 0.88
CA PHE A 135 2.86 6.45 -0.35
C PHE A 135 2.92 5.19 -1.23
N ALA A 136 1.90 5.02 -2.06
CA ALA A 136 1.84 3.94 -3.04
C ALA A 136 2.11 4.45 -4.45
N SER A 137 2.88 3.70 -5.21
CA SER A 137 3.16 4.02 -6.61
C SER A 137 3.39 2.76 -7.45
N ILE A 138 3.58 2.99 -8.74
CA ILE A 138 4.02 2.00 -9.72
C ILE A 138 5.55 2.13 -9.82
N PHE A 139 6.25 1.11 -9.33
CA PHE A 139 7.70 1.10 -9.29
C PHE A 139 8.29 0.18 -10.35
N TRP A 140 9.26 0.69 -11.09
CA TRP A 140 10.08 -0.11 -11.98
C TRP A 140 11.36 -0.57 -11.27
N ILE A 141 11.68 -1.86 -11.35
CA ILE A 141 12.88 -2.43 -10.73
C ILE A 141 14.10 -2.05 -11.58
N ARG A 142 15.01 -1.26 -11.00
CA ARG A 142 16.28 -0.88 -11.62
C ARG A 142 17.40 -1.85 -11.26
N ASP A 143 17.40 -2.30 -10.01
CA ASP A 143 18.31 -3.33 -9.52
C ASP A 143 17.71 -4.00 -8.28
N ALA A 144 18.16 -5.21 -7.97
CA ALA A 144 17.79 -5.93 -6.76
C ALA A 144 18.96 -6.77 -6.28
N HIS A 145 19.25 -6.68 -4.98
CA HIS A 145 20.43 -7.28 -4.38
C HIS A 145 20.05 -8.06 -3.12
N THR A 146 19.96 -9.39 -3.24
CA THR A 146 19.65 -10.27 -2.08
C THR A 146 20.60 -10.01 -0.92
N ALA A 147 21.90 -9.88 -1.19
CA ALA A 147 22.93 -9.74 -0.15
C ALA A 147 22.74 -8.51 0.74
N SER A 148 22.22 -7.41 0.19
CA SER A 148 21.91 -6.20 0.96
C SER A 148 20.46 -6.11 1.41
N GLY A 149 19.59 -6.99 0.92
CA GLY A 149 18.15 -6.94 1.13
C GLY A 149 17.47 -5.72 0.49
N ARG A 150 18.06 -5.13 -0.55
CA ARG A 150 17.58 -3.87 -1.15
C ARG A 150 17.14 -4.04 -2.60
N LEU A 151 16.13 -3.26 -2.98
CA LEU A 151 15.73 -3.00 -4.36
C LEU A 151 15.99 -1.53 -4.67
N MET A 152 16.59 -1.27 -5.82
CA MET A 152 16.60 0.05 -6.43
C MET A 152 15.40 0.13 -7.35
N VAL A 153 14.50 1.07 -7.07
CA VAL A 153 13.29 1.26 -7.87
C VAL A 153 13.16 2.69 -8.37
N GLU A 154 12.56 2.85 -9.54
CA GLU A 154 12.11 4.15 -10.06
C GLU A 154 10.60 4.25 -9.93
N ASP A 155 10.12 5.35 -9.39
CA ASP A 155 8.71 5.72 -9.43
C ASP A 155 8.33 6.13 -10.85
N LEU A 156 7.48 5.33 -11.49
CA LEU A 156 7.02 5.59 -12.85
C LEU A 156 6.06 6.78 -12.92
N LEU A 157 5.39 7.14 -11.83
CA LEU A 157 4.46 8.27 -11.77
C LEU A 157 5.19 9.61 -11.55
N HIS A 158 6.21 9.63 -10.69
CA HIS A 158 6.87 10.88 -10.28
C HIS A 158 8.32 11.04 -10.76
N GLY A 159 9.02 9.95 -11.08
CA GLY A 159 10.40 9.99 -11.57
C GLY A 159 11.50 9.95 -10.55
N GLU A 160 11.14 9.87 -9.28
CA GLU A 160 12.07 9.69 -8.19
C GLU A 160 12.60 8.25 -8.09
N PHE A 161 13.78 8.11 -7.49
CA PHE A 161 14.44 6.82 -7.29
C PHE A 161 14.56 6.50 -5.82
N TYR A 162 14.30 5.25 -5.45
CA TYR A 162 14.29 4.80 -4.07
C TYR A 162 15.15 3.55 -3.90
N SER A 163 15.99 3.55 -2.87
CA SER A 163 16.65 2.35 -2.34
C SER A 163 15.77 1.75 -1.25
N VAL A 164 14.91 0.81 -1.61
CA VAL A 164 13.93 0.20 -0.72
C VAL A 164 14.52 -1.05 -0.07
N PHE A 165 14.54 -1.09 1.26
CA PHE A 165 14.88 -2.29 2.01
C PHE A 165 13.67 -3.20 2.13
N ASP A 166 13.75 -4.34 1.44
CA ASP A 166 12.77 -5.42 1.46
C ASP A 166 13.52 -6.72 1.13
N PRO A 167 14.03 -7.43 2.15
CA PRO A 167 14.82 -8.64 1.93
C PRO A 167 14.06 -9.75 1.18
N ARG A 168 12.72 -9.81 1.33
CA ARG A 168 11.90 -10.82 0.66
C ARG A 168 11.77 -10.52 -0.82
N ALA A 169 11.47 -9.27 -1.18
CA ALA A 169 11.42 -8.87 -2.58
C ALA A 169 12.82 -8.90 -3.20
N ALA A 170 13.87 -8.44 -2.50
CA ALA A 170 15.23 -8.45 -3.02
C ALA A 170 15.70 -9.88 -3.35
N ALA A 171 15.40 -10.86 -2.50
CA ALA A 171 15.66 -12.28 -2.77
C ALA A 171 14.86 -12.81 -3.97
N ARG A 172 13.60 -12.40 -4.11
CA ARG A 172 12.72 -12.83 -5.21
C ARG A 172 13.18 -12.30 -6.57
N TYR A 173 13.71 -11.08 -6.58
CA TYR A 173 14.09 -10.35 -7.79
C TYR A 173 15.61 -10.26 -7.97
N ASP A 174 16.42 -11.09 -7.30
CA ASP A 174 17.88 -10.94 -7.30
C ASP A 174 18.48 -10.81 -8.71
N GLY A 175 19.27 -9.75 -8.91
CA GLY A 175 19.88 -9.43 -10.20
C GLY A 175 18.91 -8.93 -11.29
N ALA A 176 17.61 -8.76 -10.99
CA ALA A 176 16.65 -8.24 -11.94
C ALA A 176 16.91 -6.76 -12.26
N ARG A 177 16.82 -6.42 -13.55
CA ARG A 177 16.97 -5.07 -14.10
C ARG A 177 15.76 -4.60 -14.88
N GLY A 178 14.61 -5.06 -14.41
CA GLY A 178 13.29 -4.68 -14.88
C GLY A 178 12.23 -5.52 -14.20
N GLY A 179 10.99 -5.28 -14.60
CA GLY A 179 9.82 -5.69 -13.89
C GLY A 179 9.19 -4.53 -13.15
N MET A 180 7.94 -4.72 -12.76
CA MET A 180 7.09 -3.73 -12.14
C MET A 180 6.57 -4.26 -10.81
N ILE A 181 6.66 -3.44 -9.78
CA ILE A 181 6.06 -3.67 -8.46
C ILE A 181 5.15 -2.49 -8.17
N VAL A 182 3.89 -2.75 -7.87
CA VAL A 182 2.96 -1.73 -7.38
C VAL A 182 2.81 -1.99 -5.90
N ASN A 183 3.36 -1.10 -5.08
CA ASN A 183 3.36 -1.29 -3.63
C ASN A 183 3.35 0.06 -2.90
N ARG A 184 3.19 0.02 -1.58
CA ARG A 184 3.41 1.14 -0.68
C ARG A 184 4.81 1.05 -0.06
N ILE A 185 5.54 2.17 -0.10
CA ILE A 185 6.79 2.34 0.63
C ILE A 185 6.64 3.47 1.65
N ALA A 186 7.41 3.39 2.72
CA ALA A 186 7.50 4.42 3.74
C ALA A 186 8.96 4.63 4.15
N HIS A 187 9.29 5.83 4.61
CA HIS A 187 10.59 6.13 5.18
C HIS A 187 10.53 5.93 6.69
N SER A 188 11.52 5.23 7.24
CA SER A 188 11.68 5.10 8.69
C SER A 188 13.13 4.88 9.05
N ARG A 189 13.62 5.66 10.03
CA ARG A 189 15.01 5.60 10.53
C ARG A 189 16.05 5.71 9.41
N GLY A 190 15.85 6.65 8.48
CA GLY A 190 16.82 6.91 7.39
C GLY A 190 16.77 5.90 6.24
N MET A 191 15.72 5.07 6.14
CA MET A 191 15.63 4.02 5.14
C MET A 191 14.21 3.90 4.58
N TRP A 192 14.10 3.82 3.25
CA TRP A 192 12.85 3.45 2.58
C TRP A 192 12.60 1.95 2.74
N ARG A 193 11.36 1.56 3.04
CA ARG A 193 10.95 0.17 3.30
C ARG A 193 9.58 -0.09 2.67
N SER A 194 9.36 -1.32 2.18
CA SER A 194 8.01 -1.77 1.87
C SER A 194 7.18 -1.82 3.15
N CYS A 195 5.98 -1.25 3.14
CA CYS A 195 5.10 -1.18 4.31
C CYS A 195 3.71 -1.78 4.06
N ALA A 196 3.49 -2.38 2.89
CA ALA A 196 2.25 -3.04 2.48
C ALA A 196 2.56 -4.30 1.64
N ILE A 197 1.52 -5.10 1.39
CA ILE A 197 1.57 -6.21 0.44
C ILE A 197 1.53 -5.63 -0.98
N PRO A 198 2.43 -6.04 -1.90
CA PRO A 198 2.36 -5.58 -3.28
C PRO A 198 0.99 -5.84 -3.91
N LEU A 199 0.40 -4.79 -4.48
CA LEU A 199 -0.85 -4.83 -5.22
C LEU A 199 -0.68 -5.57 -6.54
N TYR A 200 0.46 -5.39 -7.20
CA TYR A 200 0.76 -6.04 -8.49
C TYR A 200 2.26 -6.27 -8.61
N GLU A 201 2.64 -7.39 -9.21
CA GLU A 201 4.02 -7.78 -9.43
C GLU A 201 4.17 -8.42 -10.82
N ALA A 202 5.17 -7.95 -11.58
CA ALA A 202 5.59 -8.56 -12.84
C ALA A 202 7.11 -8.54 -12.95
N ARG A 203 7.71 -9.68 -13.29
CA ARG A 203 9.18 -9.82 -13.50
C ARG A 203 9.65 -9.35 -14.87
N ARG A 204 8.73 -9.31 -15.82
CA ARG A 204 8.98 -8.83 -17.17
C ARG A 204 8.05 -7.68 -17.45
N PRO A 205 8.42 -6.81 -18.38
CA PRO A 205 9.70 -6.70 -19.12
C PRO A 205 10.96 -6.54 -18.26
N ASP A 206 12.10 -7.07 -18.69
CA ASP A 206 13.40 -6.88 -18.03
C ASP A 206 14.37 -5.98 -18.82
N SER A 207 13.89 -5.34 -19.90
CA SER A 207 14.70 -4.46 -20.74
C SER A 207 14.67 -2.99 -20.27
N GLN A 208 15.82 -2.31 -20.35
CA GLN A 208 15.94 -0.90 -19.97
C GLN A 208 15.06 0.03 -20.83
N THR A 209 14.92 -0.29 -22.12
CA THR A 209 14.07 0.44 -23.06
C THR A 209 12.60 0.39 -22.65
N ALA A 210 12.11 -0.79 -22.23
CA ALA A 210 10.74 -0.93 -21.76
C ALA A 210 10.47 -0.06 -20.52
N GLY A 211 11.41 -0.01 -19.57
CA GLY A 211 11.27 0.86 -18.39
C GLY A 211 11.20 2.35 -18.75
N ALA A 212 12.02 2.81 -19.70
CA ALA A 212 11.99 4.19 -20.17
C ALA A 212 10.69 4.54 -20.91
N GLU A 213 10.17 3.62 -21.73
CA GLU A 213 8.86 3.78 -22.38
C GLU A 213 7.73 3.82 -21.33
N ALA A 214 7.81 3.01 -20.27
CA ALA A 214 6.83 2.98 -19.18
C ALA A 214 6.77 4.33 -18.46
N ALA A 215 7.94 4.84 -18.05
CA ALA A 215 8.09 6.12 -17.39
C ALA A 215 7.52 7.26 -18.25
N LYS A 216 7.83 7.27 -19.54
CA LYS A 216 7.30 8.28 -20.48
C LYS A 216 5.77 8.21 -20.58
N LEU A 217 5.21 7.00 -20.60
CA LEU A 217 3.76 6.79 -20.71
C LEU A 217 3.05 7.31 -19.46
N PHE A 218 3.43 6.83 -18.27
CA PHE A 218 2.74 7.20 -17.04
C PHE A 218 2.87 8.69 -16.71
N ARG A 219 4.06 9.27 -16.88
CA ARG A 219 4.27 10.72 -16.65
C ARG A 219 3.62 11.57 -17.72
N GLY A 220 3.72 11.16 -18.98
CA GLY A 220 3.20 11.93 -20.12
C GLY A 220 1.67 12.02 -20.14
N LEU A 221 0.97 11.08 -19.52
CA LEU A 221 -0.48 11.09 -19.39
C LEU A 221 -1.00 11.92 -18.22
N GLY A 222 -0.11 12.42 -17.34
CA GLY A 222 -0.52 13.11 -16.11
C GLY A 222 -1.35 12.21 -15.18
N TYR A 223 -1.14 10.89 -15.25
CA TYR A 223 -1.89 9.94 -14.46
C TYR A 223 -1.39 9.90 -13.02
N THR A 224 -2.17 10.47 -12.10
CA THR A 224 -1.83 10.56 -10.66
C THR A 224 -2.91 9.86 -9.81
N PRO A 225 -2.98 8.53 -9.82
CA PRO A 225 -3.96 7.78 -9.04
C PRO A 225 -3.69 7.87 -7.53
N ASP A 226 -4.76 7.94 -6.74
CA ASP A 226 -4.71 7.56 -5.33
C ASP A 226 -4.58 6.03 -5.19
N PHE A 227 -4.37 5.52 -3.97
CA PHE A 227 -4.23 4.08 -3.75
C PHE A 227 -5.44 3.29 -4.26
N VAL A 228 -6.66 3.77 -4.01
CA VAL A 228 -7.87 3.12 -4.54
C VAL A 228 -7.94 3.19 -6.08
N GLY A 229 -7.43 4.27 -6.66
CA GLY A 229 -7.24 4.41 -8.10
C GLY A 229 -6.29 3.36 -8.67
N LEU A 230 -5.18 3.05 -7.98
CA LEU A 230 -4.29 1.94 -8.35
C LEU A 230 -5.01 0.59 -8.26
N VAL A 231 -5.72 0.31 -7.15
CA VAL A 231 -6.50 -0.93 -7.01
C VAL A 231 -7.55 -1.06 -8.13
N ARG A 232 -8.26 0.03 -8.42
CA ARG A 232 -9.25 0.09 -9.50
C ARG A 232 -8.60 -0.11 -10.87
N PHE A 233 -7.42 0.43 -11.09
CA PHE A 233 -6.70 0.29 -12.35
C PHE A 233 -6.38 -1.18 -12.64
N PHE A 234 -5.90 -1.95 -11.65
CA PHE A 234 -5.52 -3.35 -11.85
C PHE A 234 -6.68 -4.35 -11.73
N TYR A 235 -7.68 -4.08 -10.88
CA TYR A 235 -8.71 -5.08 -10.52
C TYR A 235 -10.15 -4.57 -10.67
N GLY A 236 -10.36 -3.25 -10.72
CA GLY A 236 -11.67 -2.63 -10.85
C GLY A 236 -12.07 -2.35 -12.29
N ARG A 237 -13.11 -1.54 -12.47
CA ARG A 237 -13.49 -0.97 -13.78
C ARG A 237 -13.03 0.48 -13.86
N ALA A 238 -12.25 0.80 -14.90
CA ALA A 238 -11.84 2.18 -15.15
C ALA A 238 -13.08 3.05 -15.47
N LYS A 239 -13.19 4.23 -14.81
CA LYS A 239 -14.38 5.10 -14.88
C LYS A 239 -14.64 5.70 -16.27
N ASP A 240 -13.59 5.78 -17.09
CA ASP A 240 -13.54 6.41 -18.41
C ASP A 240 -13.77 5.41 -19.57
N THR A 241 -13.41 4.13 -19.40
CA THR A 241 -13.56 3.10 -20.44
C THR A 241 -14.56 1.99 -20.10
N GLY A 242 -14.96 1.86 -18.84
CA GLY A 242 -15.86 0.80 -18.36
C GLY A 242 -15.25 -0.61 -18.39
N LEU A 243 -13.99 -0.75 -18.79
CA LEU A 243 -13.25 -2.01 -18.90
C LEU A 243 -12.40 -2.24 -17.65
N GLY A 244 -12.29 -3.50 -17.22
CA GLY A 244 -11.25 -3.91 -16.28
C GLY A 244 -9.93 -4.15 -17.00
N TRP A 245 -8.81 -4.10 -16.28
CA TRP A 245 -7.46 -4.40 -16.82
C TRP A 245 -7.41 -5.70 -17.62
N GLU A 246 -8.01 -6.77 -17.12
CA GLU A 246 -8.09 -8.06 -17.81
C GLU A 246 -8.93 -8.01 -19.10
N ASP A 247 -9.91 -7.11 -19.18
CA ASP A 247 -10.74 -6.91 -20.38
C ASP A 247 -10.00 -6.07 -21.42
N ALA A 248 -9.11 -5.17 -21.00
CA ALA A 248 -8.16 -4.49 -21.87
C ALA A 248 -7.10 -5.46 -22.41
N VAL A 249 -6.54 -6.33 -21.56
CA VAL A 249 -5.55 -7.35 -21.97
C VAL A 249 -6.15 -8.43 -22.89
N SER A 250 -7.41 -8.84 -22.68
CA SER A 250 -8.09 -9.82 -23.55
C SER A 250 -8.58 -9.22 -24.87
N ARG A 251 -8.93 -7.93 -24.90
CA ARG A 251 -9.21 -7.17 -26.13
C ARG A 251 -7.90 -6.64 -26.70
N ARG A 252 -7.13 -7.54 -27.33
CA ARG A 252 -5.82 -7.33 -27.99
C ARG A 252 -5.68 -6.16 -28.99
N ASN A 253 -6.67 -5.29 -29.16
CA ASN A 253 -6.61 -4.17 -30.09
C ASN A 253 -7.53 -3.05 -29.61
N THR A 254 -7.04 -2.03 -28.89
CA THR A 254 -7.28 -0.60 -29.25
C THR A 254 -6.60 0.48 -28.41
N SER A 255 -5.90 0.20 -27.30
CA SER A 255 -5.32 1.30 -26.47
C SER A 255 -3.81 1.55 -26.66
N MET A 256 -3.35 2.75 -26.29
CA MET A 256 -1.92 3.13 -26.27
C MET A 256 -1.14 2.35 -25.20
N LEU A 257 -1.80 1.99 -24.09
CA LEU A 257 -1.27 1.09 -23.07
C LEU A 257 -1.09 -0.33 -23.62
N ASP A 258 -1.98 -0.81 -24.49
CA ASP A 258 -1.80 -2.12 -25.16
C ASP A 258 -0.59 -2.12 -26.09
N ARG A 259 -0.30 -1.01 -26.76
CA ARG A 259 0.93 -0.88 -27.57
C ARG A 259 2.18 -0.88 -26.72
N PHE A 260 2.13 -0.29 -25.53
CA PHE A 260 3.20 -0.38 -24.54
C PHE A 260 3.35 -1.85 -24.10
N LEU A 261 2.31 -2.49 -23.57
CA LEU A 261 2.34 -3.88 -23.09
C LEU A 261 2.70 -4.91 -24.17
N ASN A 262 2.21 -4.76 -25.41
CA ASN A 262 2.52 -5.67 -26.52
C ASN A 262 3.98 -5.59 -26.97
N ARG A 263 4.65 -4.45 -26.81
CA ARG A 263 6.07 -4.26 -27.16
C ARG A 263 7.02 -4.70 -26.05
N VAL A 264 6.45 -4.97 -24.89
CA VAL A 264 7.11 -5.07 -23.60
C VAL A 264 6.98 -6.48 -23.01
N CYS A 265 5.97 -7.25 -23.45
CA CYS A 265 5.74 -8.64 -23.07
C CYS A 265 6.16 -9.67 -24.16
N GLU A 266 6.79 -9.24 -25.25
CA GLU A 266 7.62 -10.10 -26.13
C GLU A 266 9.05 -10.18 -25.58
#